data_AF-A0A327RBD9-F1
#
_entry.id   AF-A0A327RBD9-F1
#
_cell.length_a   1.000
_cell.length_b   1.000
_cell.length_c   1.000
_cell.angle_alpha   90.00
_cell.angle_beta   90.00
_cell.angle_gamma   90.00
#
_symmetry.space_group_name_H-M   'P 1'
#
loop_
_entity.id
_entity.type
_entity.pdbx_description
1 polymer ?
#
loop_
_entity_poly.entity_id
_entity_poly.type
_entity_poly.pdbx_seq_one_letter_code
_entity_poly.pdbx_strand_id
1 'polypeptide(L)'
;MERKSLLGLWAIILLFQFSMAQENVAISWWNPAESNSLVVEGQAWQGEVVSTYQRLPKLAEGVVREAVWNLSKHSAGLSLRFRTDAKSIMVRYKVKGNHAMPHMPATGVSGVDLYAKTSDGDWRWYRGKYSFADTIQYKYSNIDPKEKYHDKGREYQLYLPLYNEVEWLEIGIPEDAVLEPLPLRQEKPIVVYGTSIAHGACASRPGMAWTSILGRGLDRPLINLAFSGNGRMEEEVINYITEIDAKIFVLDCMPNLGATKDRSLEEVRQLIISGVKQIRKKHSSTPILLVEHDGYSDGAVDADRYKTYTDLNRIVKEAFAQLQSVGVRDIYLLTKEELNLSMESFVDGTHPTDLGMMEYAVAYEKALRGILKEPMGDISTTIPVTQAREPEMYPWEGRHQELLKMNRDSAPKICFFGNSITHYWGGEPKATLSNGADSWKANLDELQVRNFGFGWDRVENVLWRIYHDELDGFEAQQIVLMIGTNNEHLNTDEEILQGLELVINAIKDRQPNARVLLLGLLPKVDKEERMRNLNQAIAALATSKNVNYTDIGGVLLDKDQKIDASLFSDGLHPNAKGYRKLGKILKLALHEGAN
;
A
#
# COMPACT_ATOMS: atom_id res chain seq x y z
N MET A 1 -61.47 19.02 63.77
CA MET A 1 -61.11 17.64 63.39
C MET A 1 -60.39 17.71 62.06
N GLU A 2 -59.26 17.11 61.75
CA GLU A 2 -58.25 16.25 62.40
C GLU A 2 -57.24 15.97 61.24
N ARG A 3 -55.97 16.37 61.30
CA ARG A 3 -54.78 15.62 61.76
C ARG A 3 -54.55 14.23 61.12
N LYS A 4 -53.40 14.14 60.41
CA LYS A 4 -52.45 13.00 60.28
C LYS A 4 -52.93 11.83 59.37
N SER A 5 -52.11 11.24 58.48
CA SER A 5 -50.66 11.08 58.47
C SER A 5 -50.05 11.15 57.05
N LEU A 6 -49.15 12.12 56.85
CA LEU A 6 -47.91 11.89 56.10
C LEU A 6 -47.09 10.86 56.89
N LEU A 7 -46.82 9.68 56.33
CA LEU A 7 -45.74 8.73 56.67
C LEU A 7 -46.06 7.42 55.94
N GLY A 8 -45.64 7.31 54.67
CA GLY A 8 -45.90 6.08 53.91
C GLY A 8 -45.52 6.08 52.44
N LEU A 9 -44.91 7.13 51.90
CA LEU A 9 -44.47 7.15 50.51
C LEU A 9 -43.16 7.93 50.29
N TRP A 10 -42.26 7.90 51.27
CA TRP A 10 -40.92 8.50 51.21
C TRP A 10 -39.84 7.51 51.69
N ALA A 11 -39.98 6.23 51.34
CA ALA A 11 -39.01 5.19 51.74
C ALA A 11 -38.77 4.09 50.69
N ILE A 12 -39.15 4.29 49.42
CA ILE A 12 -38.80 3.37 48.31
C ILE A 12 -38.41 4.16 47.05
N ILE A 13 -37.58 5.20 47.22
CA ILE A 13 -36.78 5.79 46.12
C ILE A 13 -35.37 6.08 46.64
N LEU A 14 -34.81 5.10 47.35
CA LEU A 14 -33.41 5.06 47.74
C LEU A 14 -33.01 3.59 47.64
N LEU A 15 -31.91 3.33 46.92
CA LEU A 15 -31.30 2.02 46.63
C LEU A 15 -31.88 1.28 45.42
N PHE A 16 -31.58 1.79 44.23
CA PHE A 16 -30.94 1.01 43.14
C PHE A 16 -30.43 2.01 42.10
N GLN A 17 -29.56 2.92 42.52
CA GLN A 17 -28.57 3.43 41.56
C GLN A 17 -27.57 2.30 41.37
N PHE A 18 -27.82 1.44 40.38
CA PHE A 18 -26.73 0.73 39.73
C PHE A 18 -25.86 1.81 39.09
N SER A 19 -24.92 2.33 39.88
CA SER A 19 -23.67 2.80 39.35
C SER A 19 -23.08 1.59 38.63
N MET A 20 -23.29 1.50 37.32
CA MET A 20 -22.35 0.77 36.49
C MET A 20 -21.04 1.53 36.63
N ALA A 21 -20.26 1.14 37.65
CA ALA A 21 -18.85 1.43 37.68
C ALA A 21 -18.31 0.86 36.36
N GLN A 22 -18.01 1.74 35.42
CA GLN A 22 -17.22 1.39 34.27
C GLN A 22 -15.93 0.86 34.87
N GLU A 23 -15.66 -0.45 34.73
CA GLU A 23 -14.37 -0.99 35.12
C GLU A 23 -13.31 -0.07 34.49
N ASN A 24 -12.52 0.58 35.34
CA ASN A 24 -11.39 1.38 34.88
C ASN A 24 -10.37 0.40 34.34
N VAL A 25 -10.54 0.01 33.07
CA VAL A 25 -9.57 -0.79 32.33
C VAL A 25 -8.29 0.03 32.28
N ALA A 26 -7.23 -0.50 32.89
CA ALA A 26 -5.93 0.13 32.86
C ALA A 26 -5.44 0.21 31.40
N ILE A 27 -4.86 1.36 31.03
CA ILE A 27 -4.46 1.65 29.64
C ILE A 27 -2.95 1.77 29.58
N SER A 28 -2.33 0.97 28.71
CA SER A 28 -0.95 1.13 28.28
C SER A 28 -0.89 2.14 27.13
N TRP A 29 0.00 3.12 27.22
CA TRP A 29 0.18 4.18 26.21
C TRP A 29 1.48 3.97 25.46
N TRP A 30 1.38 3.91 24.13
CA TRP A 30 2.51 3.93 23.22
C TRP A 30 2.70 5.34 22.65
N ASN A 31 3.88 5.92 22.85
CA ASN A 31 4.31 7.16 22.21
C ASN A 31 5.17 6.83 20.98
N PRO A 32 4.69 7.05 19.74
CA PRO A 32 5.46 6.76 18.53
C PRO A 32 6.75 7.57 18.41
N ALA A 33 6.82 8.76 19.02
CA ALA A 33 8.03 9.60 19.00
C ALA A 33 9.16 9.05 19.88
N GLU A 34 8.84 8.17 20.84
CA GLU A 34 9.79 7.51 21.75
C GLU A 34 10.04 6.04 21.36
N SER A 35 9.55 5.61 20.19
CA SER A 35 9.74 4.25 19.70
C SER A 35 11.23 3.96 19.43
N ASN A 36 11.68 2.75 19.76
CA ASN A 36 13.04 2.28 19.46
C ASN A 36 13.31 2.11 17.96
N SER A 37 12.27 2.13 17.15
CA SER A 37 12.32 2.06 15.69
C SER A 37 11.56 3.23 15.06
N LEU A 38 11.92 3.57 13.82
CA LEU A 38 11.20 4.52 12.99
C LEU A 38 9.84 3.91 12.59
N VAL A 39 8.74 4.66 12.80
CA VAL A 39 7.36 4.15 12.70
C VAL A 39 6.40 5.06 11.93
N VAL A 40 6.88 6.22 11.46
CA VAL A 40 6.05 7.19 10.71
C VAL A 40 6.11 6.85 9.22
N GLU A 41 5.06 6.22 8.71
CA GLU A 41 4.93 5.90 7.29
C GLU A 41 4.52 7.15 6.49
N GLY A 42 5.05 7.26 5.26
CA GLY A 42 4.82 8.43 4.39
C GLY A 42 5.78 9.60 4.62
N GLN A 43 6.75 9.46 5.53
CA GLN A 43 7.81 10.45 5.78
C GLN A 43 9.07 10.11 4.96
N ALA A 44 9.53 11.06 4.15
CA ALA A 44 10.67 10.88 3.24
C ALA A 44 12.04 10.85 3.95
N TRP A 45 12.25 11.73 4.93
CA TRP A 45 13.55 11.93 5.60
C TRP A 45 13.51 11.51 7.06
N GLN A 46 13.31 10.21 7.29
CA GLN A 46 13.13 9.69 8.63
C GLN A 46 14.37 9.87 9.49
N GLY A 47 14.19 10.33 10.74
CA GLY A 47 15.31 10.63 11.64
C GLY A 47 16.07 11.92 11.30
N GLU A 48 15.73 12.60 10.20
CA GLU A 48 16.37 13.85 9.77
C GLU A 48 15.45 15.08 9.94
N VAL A 49 14.21 14.87 10.42
CA VAL A 49 13.23 15.94 10.69
C VAL A 49 13.45 16.60 12.06
N VAL A 50 12.93 17.83 12.24
CA VAL A 50 13.06 18.55 13.53
C VAL A 50 12.11 17.98 14.59
N SER A 51 10.88 17.67 14.21
CA SER A 51 9.92 16.95 15.06
C SER A 51 9.33 15.76 14.33
N THR A 52 8.93 14.73 15.09
CA THR A 52 8.56 13.39 14.60
C THR A 52 7.56 13.38 13.44
N TYR A 53 6.64 14.34 13.40
CA TYR A 53 5.52 14.37 12.46
C TYR A 53 5.65 15.46 11.38
N GLN A 54 6.86 15.92 11.08
CA GLN A 54 7.13 16.84 9.97
C GLN A 54 7.43 16.10 8.66
N ARG A 55 7.33 16.83 7.55
CA ARG A 55 7.48 16.26 6.20
C ARG A 55 8.77 16.64 5.49
N LEU A 56 9.45 17.72 5.87
CA LEU A 56 10.75 18.13 5.32
C LEU A 56 11.89 17.89 6.31
N PRO A 57 13.12 17.64 5.83
CA PRO A 57 14.26 17.42 6.70
C PRO A 57 14.66 18.74 7.36
N LYS A 58 15.34 18.67 8.50
CA LYS A 58 15.89 19.83 9.22
C LYS A 58 16.74 20.73 8.31
N LEU A 59 17.47 20.13 7.36
CA LEU A 59 18.32 20.87 6.42
C LEU A 59 17.53 21.81 5.50
N ALA A 60 16.23 21.61 5.33
CA ALA A 60 15.38 22.50 4.52
C ALA A 60 15.06 23.82 5.24
N GLU A 61 15.25 23.91 6.56
CA GLU A 61 14.97 25.12 7.33
C GLU A 61 15.87 26.29 6.87
N GLY A 62 15.24 27.39 6.44
CA GLY A 62 15.95 28.56 5.90
C GLY A 62 16.45 28.40 4.46
N VAL A 63 16.35 27.20 3.87
CA VAL A 63 16.62 26.96 2.44
C VAL A 63 15.35 27.14 1.63
N VAL A 64 14.26 26.47 2.04
CA VAL A 64 12.94 26.67 1.43
C VAL A 64 12.28 27.93 1.98
N ARG A 65 11.38 28.53 1.20
CA ARG A 65 10.58 29.67 1.66
C ARG A 65 9.89 29.36 2.99
N GLU A 66 9.82 30.36 3.87
CA GLU A 66 9.21 30.21 5.21
C GLU A 66 7.79 29.62 5.17
N ALA A 67 6.98 30.00 4.18
CA ALA A 67 5.64 29.45 4.00
C ALA A 67 5.66 27.93 3.73
N VAL A 68 6.60 27.43 2.93
CA VAL A 68 6.78 26.00 2.65
C VAL A 68 7.27 25.29 3.91
N TRP A 69 8.27 25.86 4.60
CA TRP A 69 8.79 25.32 5.85
C TRP A 69 7.69 25.16 6.89
N ASN A 70 6.87 26.19 7.11
CA ASN A 70 5.78 26.13 8.08
C ASN A 70 4.70 25.10 7.70
N LEU A 71 4.35 25.01 6.42
CA LEU A 71 3.41 23.98 5.93
C LEU A 71 3.98 22.56 5.99
N SER A 72 5.31 22.40 5.98
CA SER A 72 5.95 21.10 6.15
C SER A 72 5.83 20.53 7.57
N LYS A 73 5.48 21.38 8.55
CA LYS A 73 5.22 20.97 9.93
C LYS A 73 3.86 20.28 10.08
N HIS A 74 2.98 20.39 9.08
CA HIS A 74 1.74 19.61 9.03
C HIS A 74 2.02 18.16 8.67
N SER A 75 1.23 17.24 9.23
CA SER A 75 1.39 15.80 9.06
C SER A 75 0.61 15.20 7.88
N ALA A 76 0.25 15.99 6.86
CA ALA A 76 -0.54 15.51 5.71
C ALA A 76 0.10 14.29 5.02
N GLY A 77 -0.65 13.20 4.92
CA GLY A 77 -0.19 11.94 4.31
C GLY A 77 0.71 11.09 5.20
N LEU A 78 1.07 11.55 6.40
CA LEU A 78 1.77 10.72 7.38
C LEU A 78 0.78 9.76 8.06
N SER A 79 1.26 8.57 8.42
CA SER A 79 0.47 7.60 9.16
C SER A 79 1.31 6.74 10.09
N LEU A 80 0.65 6.04 11.00
CA LEU A 80 1.26 5.08 11.93
C LEU A 80 0.65 3.71 11.70
N ARG A 81 1.49 2.68 11.57
CA ARG A 81 1.06 1.29 11.39
C ARG A 81 1.42 0.44 12.61
N PHE A 82 0.46 -0.34 13.10
CA PHE A 82 0.65 -1.20 14.27
C PHE A 82 -0.34 -2.36 14.24
N ARG A 83 0.01 -3.50 14.85
CA ARG A 83 -0.91 -4.61 15.09
C ARG A 83 -1.42 -4.57 16.52
N THR A 84 -2.70 -4.85 16.73
CA THR A 84 -3.25 -5.06 18.07
C THR A 84 -4.47 -5.96 18.07
N ASP A 85 -4.64 -6.73 19.16
CA ASP A 85 -5.83 -7.52 19.50
C ASP A 85 -6.77 -6.78 20.49
N ALA A 86 -6.53 -5.49 20.71
CA ALA A 86 -7.31 -4.67 21.63
C ALA A 86 -8.78 -4.53 21.18
N LYS A 87 -9.69 -4.70 22.15
CA LYS A 87 -11.15 -4.44 21.97
C LYS A 87 -11.51 -2.95 21.97
N SER A 88 -10.55 -2.09 22.31
CA SER A 88 -10.65 -0.64 22.24
C SER A 88 -9.30 -0.02 22.00
N ILE A 89 -9.26 1.03 21.19
CA ILE A 89 -8.07 1.84 20.93
C ILE A 89 -8.39 3.28 21.31
N MET A 90 -7.49 3.94 22.02
CA MET A 90 -7.57 5.35 22.35
C MET A 90 -6.43 6.08 21.65
N VAL A 91 -6.67 7.30 21.19
CA VAL A 91 -5.61 8.17 20.65
C VAL A 91 -5.78 9.51 21.36
N ARG A 92 -4.69 10.04 21.91
CA ARG A 92 -4.67 11.39 22.48
C ARG A 92 -3.47 12.15 21.95
N TYR A 93 -3.66 13.43 21.65
CA TYR A 93 -2.64 14.25 21.03
C TYR A 93 -2.98 15.73 21.20
N LYS A 94 -1.98 16.56 20.93
CA LYS A 94 -2.13 18.02 20.88
C LYS A 94 -1.60 18.55 19.56
N VAL A 95 -2.26 19.59 19.05
CA VAL A 95 -1.86 20.30 17.85
C VAL A 95 -1.62 21.78 18.17
N LYS A 96 -0.86 22.49 17.32
CA LYS A 96 -0.48 23.89 17.59
C LYS A 96 -1.43 24.94 17.01
N GLY A 97 -2.06 24.65 15.88
CA GLY A 97 -2.95 25.57 15.16
C GLY A 97 -4.43 25.39 15.52
N ASN A 98 -5.28 26.18 14.88
CA ASN A 98 -6.74 26.08 15.02
C ASN A 98 -7.25 24.69 14.63
N HIS A 99 -8.26 24.19 15.33
CA HIS A 99 -8.79 22.85 15.07
C HIS A 99 -9.44 22.71 13.69
N ALA A 100 -10.05 23.76 13.15
CA ALA A 100 -10.81 23.75 11.89
C ALA A 100 -10.52 25.01 11.05
N MET A 101 -10.94 24.96 9.78
CA MET A 101 -10.98 26.11 8.87
C MET A 101 -12.43 26.39 8.45
N PRO A 102 -12.78 27.59 7.96
CA PRO A 102 -14.17 27.92 7.59
C PRO A 102 -14.83 26.95 6.59
N HIS A 103 -14.02 26.33 5.73
CA HIS A 103 -14.44 25.44 4.64
C HIS A 103 -13.95 23.99 4.84
N MET A 104 -13.29 23.67 5.97
CA MET A 104 -12.75 22.33 6.26
C MET A 104 -12.98 21.97 7.73
N PRO A 105 -13.64 20.83 8.02
CA PRO A 105 -14.04 20.48 9.38
C PRO A 105 -12.85 20.15 10.28
N ALA A 106 -13.06 20.21 11.60
CA ALA A 106 -12.02 19.91 12.58
C ALA A 106 -11.42 18.51 12.41
N THR A 107 -12.25 17.55 12.02
CA THR A 107 -11.86 16.17 11.73
C THR A 107 -10.90 16.05 10.54
N GLY A 108 -10.96 16.96 9.55
CA GLY A 108 -10.04 16.98 8.43
C GLY A 108 -8.75 17.74 8.76
N VAL A 109 -8.88 18.92 9.37
CA VAL A 109 -7.75 19.80 9.66
C VAL A 109 -6.85 19.20 10.74
N SER A 110 -7.46 18.76 11.84
CA SER A 110 -6.77 18.37 13.08
C SER A 110 -7.12 16.96 13.55
N GLY A 111 -7.96 16.22 12.84
CA GLY A 111 -8.39 14.89 13.25
C GLY A 111 -7.39 13.78 12.89
N VAL A 112 -7.68 12.58 13.38
CA VAL A 112 -7.02 11.32 12.97
C VAL A 112 -8.06 10.36 12.39
N ASP A 113 -7.60 9.39 11.61
CA ASP A 113 -8.50 8.47 10.91
C ASP A 113 -7.95 7.03 10.89
N LEU A 114 -8.74 6.08 11.39
CA LEU A 114 -8.27 4.73 11.68
C LEU A 114 -8.86 3.72 10.70
N TYR A 115 -7.98 2.95 10.08
CA TYR A 115 -8.29 1.83 9.20
C TYR A 115 -7.61 0.55 9.71
N ALA A 116 -8.09 -0.61 9.29
CA ALA A 116 -7.42 -1.88 9.50
C ALA A 116 -7.53 -2.79 8.28
N LYS A 117 -6.60 -3.74 8.13
CA LYS A 117 -6.68 -4.82 7.14
C LYS A 117 -7.22 -6.10 7.78
N THR A 118 -8.06 -6.83 7.03
CA THR A 118 -8.45 -8.20 7.39
C THR A 118 -7.33 -9.18 7.04
N SER A 119 -7.47 -10.44 7.46
CA SER A 119 -6.55 -11.53 7.10
C SER A 119 -6.50 -11.81 5.60
N ASP A 120 -7.55 -11.44 4.86
CA ASP A 120 -7.61 -11.51 3.40
C ASP A 120 -7.25 -10.17 2.73
N GLY A 121 -6.81 -9.17 3.51
CA GLY A 121 -6.25 -7.89 3.08
C GLY A 121 -7.27 -6.79 2.78
N ASP A 122 -8.55 -6.98 3.09
CA ASP A 122 -9.58 -5.96 2.89
C ASP A 122 -9.44 -4.79 3.89
N TRP A 123 -9.60 -3.57 3.39
CA TRP A 123 -9.64 -2.38 4.23
C TRP A 123 -10.97 -2.23 5.00
N ARG A 124 -10.89 -1.94 6.29
CA ARG A 124 -12.02 -1.63 7.17
C ARG A 124 -11.81 -0.28 7.84
N TRP A 125 -12.79 0.60 7.74
CA TRP A 125 -12.78 1.90 8.44
C TRP A 125 -13.36 1.78 9.85
N TYR A 126 -12.76 2.47 10.81
CA TYR A 126 -13.18 2.46 12.22
C TYR A 126 -13.70 3.83 12.65
N ARG A 127 -14.97 3.87 13.05
CA ARG A 127 -15.57 5.07 13.62
C ARG A 127 -15.08 5.32 15.05
N GLY A 128 -14.33 6.39 15.25
CA GLY A 128 -13.97 6.89 16.57
C GLY A 128 -15.00 7.86 17.13
N LYS A 129 -15.26 7.80 18.45
CA LYS A 129 -15.85 8.93 19.19
C LYS A 129 -14.74 9.92 19.51
N TYR A 130 -14.94 11.20 19.27
CA TYR A 130 -13.88 12.20 19.41
C TYR A 130 -14.30 13.42 20.22
N SER A 131 -13.32 14.13 20.76
CA SER A 131 -13.46 15.43 21.42
C SER A 131 -12.30 16.33 21.01
N PHE A 132 -12.62 17.55 20.57
CA PHE A 132 -11.64 18.59 20.21
C PHE A 132 -11.58 19.64 21.33
N ALA A 133 -10.65 19.44 22.26
CA ALA A 133 -10.29 20.38 23.34
C ALA A 133 -8.77 20.59 23.32
N ASP A 134 -8.17 21.17 24.37
CA ASP A 134 -6.70 21.37 24.46
C ASP A 134 -5.90 20.08 24.20
N THR A 135 -6.45 18.94 24.62
CA THR A 135 -6.01 17.60 24.18
C THR A 135 -7.12 17.00 23.34
N ILE A 136 -6.83 16.73 22.07
CA ILE A 136 -7.73 16.03 21.17
C ILE A 136 -7.71 14.55 21.54
N GLN A 137 -8.88 13.92 21.61
CA GLN A 137 -9.00 12.50 21.94
C GLN A 137 -9.92 11.80 20.95
N TYR A 138 -9.53 10.59 20.56
CA TYR A 138 -10.35 9.64 19.81
C TYR A 138 -10.44 8.33 20.61
N LYS A 139 -11.64 7.77 20.71
CA LYS A 139 -11.91 6.47 21.32
C LYS A 139 -12.65 5.57 20.33
N TYR A 140 -11.97 4.50 19.94
CA TYR A 140 -12.51 3.41 19.15
C TYR A 140 -12.88 2.29 20.14
N SER A 141 -14.14 1.84 20.11
CA SER A 141 -14.67 0.89 21.11
C SER A 141 -15.50 -0.19 20.43
N ASN A 142 -15.72 -1.29 21.14
CA ASN A 142 -16.43 -2.46 20.63
C ASN A 142 -15.76 -3.03 19.38
N ILE A 143 -14.43 -3.04 19.36
CA ILE A 143 -13.65 -3.69 18.31
C ILE A 143 -13.74 -5.20 18.57
N ASP A 144 -14.12 -5.97 17.55
CA ASP A 144 -13.98 -7.42 17.56
C ASP A 144 -12.60 -7.78 17.00
N PRO A 145 -11.61 -8.16 17.83
CA PRO A 145 -10.26 -8.47 17.37
C PRO A 145 -10.17 -9.83 16.67
N LYS A 146 -11.23 -10.64 16.68
CA LYS A 146 -11.23 -11.95 16.04
C LYS A 146 -11.16 -11.81 14.52
N GLU A 147 -10.31 -12.63 13.94
CA GLU A 147 -10.14 -12.75 12.50
C GLU A 147 -10.55 -14.14 12.03
N LYS A 148 -10.80 -14.27 10.72
CA LYS A 148 -11.31 -15.52 10.14
C LYS A 148 -10.39 -16.72 10.38
N TYR A 149 -9.07 -16.49 10.46
CA TYR A 149 -8.07 -17.56 10.53
C TYR A 149 -7.30 -17.60 11.87
N HIS A 150 -7.42 -16.57 12.72
CA HIS A 150 -6.66 -16.47 13.97
C HIS A 150 -7.28 -15.43 14.93
N ASP A 151 -6.83 -15.44 16.19
CA ASP A 151 -7.27 -14.49 17.24
C ASP A 151 -6.14 -13.52 17.63
N LYS A 152 -5.38 -13.02 16.65
CA LYS A 152 -4.18 -12.15 16.87
C LYS A 152 -4.42 -10.67 16.57
N GLY A 153 -5.68 -10.27 16.47
CA GLY A 153 -6.02 -8.90 16.11
C GLY A 153 -5.74 -8.58 14.65
N ARG A 154 -5.65 -7.28 14.35
CA ARG A 154 -5.45 -6.77 12.98
C ARG A 154 -4.27 -5.82 12.91
N GLU A 155 -3.76 -5.65 11.70
CA GLU A 155 -2.98 -4.48 11.36
C GLU A 155 -3.90 -3.27 11.24
N TYR A 156 -3.52 -2.18 11.89
CA TYR A 156 -4.17 -0.88 11.84
C TYR A 156 -3.25 0.17 11.21
N GLN A 157 -3.85 1.11 10.49
CA GLN A 157 -3.20 2.31 9.97
C GLN A 157 -3.97 3.55 10.45
N LEU A 158 -3.29 4.41 11.21
CA LEU A 158 -3.81 5.67 11.71
C LEU A 158 -3.25 6.83 10.88
N TYR A 159 -4.08 7.45 10.04
CA TYR A 159 -3.73 8.66 9.30
C TYR A 159 -3.74 9.88 10.22
N LEU A 160 -2.73 10.74 10.06
CA LEU A 160 -2.48 11.91 10.90
C LEU A 160 -3.14 13.18 10.33
N PRO A 161 -3.28 14.26 11.12
CA PRO A 161 -3.89 15.52 10.70
C PRO A 161 -3.36 16.07 9.37
N LEU A 162 -4.26 16.64 8.55
CA LEU A 162 -3.89 17.17 7.24
C LEU A 162 -3.32 18.59 7.33
N TYR A 163 -3.89 19.46 8.16
CA TYR A 163 -3.64 20.91 8.13
C TYR A 163 -3.16 21.48 9.47
N ASN A 164 -2.51 20.67 10.29
CA ASN A 164 -2.02 21.11 11.60
C ASN A 164 -0.71 20.40 12.00
N GLU A 165 0.10 21.08 12.81
CA GLU A 165 1.32 20.53 13.41
C GLU A 165 0.98 19.74 14.67
N VAL A 166 1.32 18.44 14.68
CA VAL A 166 1.18 17.57 15.85
C VAL A 166 2.33 17.84 16.82
N GLU A 167 2.01 18.30 18.03
CA GLU A 167 2.97 18.59 19.09
C GLU A 167 3.46 17.31 19.77
N TRP A 168 2.52 16.41 20.10
CA TRP A 168 2.77 15.07 20.65
C TRP A 168 1.54 14.20 20.37
N LEU A 169 1.72 12.87 20.32
CA LEU A 169 0.64 11.89 20.10
C LEU A 169 0.95 10.58 20.82
N GLU A 170 -0.08 9.96 21.39
CA GLU A 170 -0.01 8.64 22.01
C GLU A 170 -1.21 7.77 21.63
N ILE A 171 -0.97 6.47 21.51
CA ILE A 171 -1.98 5.44 21.24
C ILE A 171 -2.11 4.54 22.46
N GLY A 172 -3.31 4.49 23.04
CA GLY A 172 -3.63 3.73 24.24
C GLY A 172 -4.41 2.46 23.91
N ILE A 173 -4.03 1.34 24.53
CA ILE A 173 -4.76 0.08 24.52
C ILE A 173 -4.92 -0.47 25.94
N PRO A 174 -5.90 -1.35 26.22
CA PRO A 174 -5.95 -2.11 27.46
C PRO A 174 -4.61 -2.81 27.77
N GLU A 175 -4.19 -2.82 29.04
CA GLU A 175 -2.90 -3.42 29.45
C GLU A 175 -2.79 -4.93 29.18
N ASP A 176 -3.92 -5.63 29.03
CA ASP A 176 -3.99 -7.06 28.70
C ASP A 176 -3.94 -7.34 27.19
N ALA A 177 -4.00 -6.30 26.34
CA ALA A 177 -3.88 -6.40 24.90
C ALA A 177 -2.43 -6.19 24.43
N VAL A 178 -2.13 -6.65 23.22
CA VAL A 178 -0.83 -6.49 22.56
C VAL A 178 -0.87 -5.29 21.62
N LEU A 179 0.16 -4.46 21.63
CA LEU A 179 0.42 -3.47 20.59
C LEU A 179 1.83 -3.68 20.04
N GLU A 180 1.91 -3.95 18.74
CA GLU A 180 3.16 -4.17 18.01
C GLU A 180 3.28 -3.13 16.90
N PRO A 181 4.17 -2.13 17.01
CA PRO A 181 4.44 -1.22 15.90
C PRO A 181 4.98 -1.99 14.70
N LEU A 182 4.47 -1.71 13.49
CA LEU A 182 4.94 -2.36 12.29
C LEU A 182 6.18 -1.64 11.73
N PRO A 183 7.15 -2.38 11.18
CA PRO A 183 8.29 -1.76 10.51
C PRO A 183 7.82 -1.02 9.27
N LEU A 184 8.65 -0.07 8.84
CA LEU A 184 8.38 0.69 7.64
C LEU A 184 8.61 -0.15 6.39
N ARG A 185 7.72 0.05 5.41
CA ARG A 185 7.81 -0.53 4.08
C ARG A 185 8.99 0.05 3.30
N GLN A 186 9.73 -0.84 2.63
CA GLN A 186 10.94 -0.51 1.87
C GLN A 186 10.70 -0.41 0.36
N GLU A 187 9.46 -0.65 -0.07
CA GLU A 187 8.98 -0.42 -1.43
C GLU A 187 9.19 1.03 -1.82
N LYS A 188 9.54 1.28 -3.08
CA LYS A 188 9.71 2.64 -3.57
C LYS A 188 8.40 3.42 -3.46
N PRO A 189 8.37 4.63 -2.89
CA PRO A 189 7.13 5.36 -2.68
C PRO A 189 6.62 6.04 -3.95
N ILE A 190 5.32 6.30 -3.99
CA ILE A 190 4.74 7.33 -4.88
C ILE A 190 5.03 8.69 -4.24
N VAL A 191 5.69 9.59 -4.95
CA VAL A 191 5.99 10.94 -4.43
C VAL A 191 5.06 11.95 -5.10
N VAL A 192 4.20 12.58 -4.32
CA VAL A 192 3.28 13.61 -4.77
C VAL A 192 3.79 14.98 -4.35
N TYR A 193 4.12 15.84 -5.31
CA TYR A 193 4.37 17.26 -5.10
C TYR A 193 3.17 18.05 -5.62
N GLY A 194 2.63 18.96 -4.80
CA GLY A 194 1.42 19.66 -5.21
C GLY A 194 0.95 20.80 -4.30
N THR A 195 -0.34 21.11 -4.45
CA THR A 195 -0.99 22.32 -3.92
C THR A 195 -1.79 22.06 -2.64
N SER A 196 -2.76 22.92 -2.33
CA SER A 196 -3.73 22.70 -1.25
C SER A 196 -4.58 21.44 -1.45
N ILE A 197 -4.89 21.09 -2.70
CA ILE A 197 -5.73 19.93 -3.03
C ILE A 197 -5.06 18.63 -2.56
N ALA A 198 -3.81 18.40 -2.97
CA ALA A 198 -3.05 17.25 -2.52
C ALA A 198 -2.63 17.31 -1.05
N HIS A 199 -2.49 18.49 -0.46
CA HIS A 199 -2.31 18.65 0.99
C HIS A 199 -3.53 18.13 1.76
N GLY A 200 -4.71 18.15 1.13
CA GLY A 200 -5.93 17.52 1.62
C GLY A 200 -7.12 18.46 1.76
N ALA A 201 -7.06 19.70 1.27
CA ALA A 201 -8.21 20.61 1.30
C ALA A 201 -9.25 20.18 0.24
N CYS A 202 -10.50 19.82 0.58
CA CYS A 202 -11.16 19.85 1.89
C CYS A 202 -11.75 18.51 2.29
N ALA A 203 -10.90 17.48 2.37
CA ALA A 203 -11.28 16.17 2.88
C ALA A 203 -11.87 16.27 4.30
N SER A 204 -12.94 15.53 4.56
CA SER A 204 -13.64 15.57 5.84
C SER A 204 -12.85 14.95 7.00
N ARG A 205 -11.87 14.10 6.69
CA ARG A 205 -10.97 13.38 7.59
C ARG A 205 -9.70 12.96 6.84
N PRO A 206 -8.55 12.74 7.52
CA PRO A 206 -7.29 12.42 6.87
C PRO A 206 -7.33 11.28 5.85
N GLY A 207 -8.04 10.19 6.15
CA GLY A 207 -8.13 9.05 5.25
C GLY A 207 -8.95 9.31 3.97
N MET A 208 -9.65 10.45 3.89
CA MET A 208 -10.37 10.90 2.70
C MET A 208 -9.58 11.86 1.81
N ALA A 209 -8.38 12.29 2.21
CA ALA A 209 -7.49 12.97 1.26
C ALA A 209 -7.21 12.03 0.08
N TRP A 210 -7.27 12.52 -1.16
CA TRP A 210 -7.13 11.66 -2.33
C TRP A 210 -5.81 10.87 -2.34
N THR A 211 -4.75 11.46 -1.79
CA THR A 211 -3.44 10.81 -1.60
C THR A 211 -3.53 9.62 -0.63
N SER A 212 -4.35 9.71 0.42
CA SER A 212 -4.58 8.61 1.35
C SER A 212 -5.48 7.53 0.75
N ILE A 213 -6.49 7.90 -0.04
CA ILE A 213 -7.33 6.94 -0.78
C ILE A 213 -6.47 6.17 -1.79
N LEU A 214 -5.69 6.89 -2.59
CA LEU A 214 -4.75 6.30 -3.57
C LEU A 214 -3.73 5.38 -2.91
N GLY A 215 -3.15 5.80 -1.78
CA GLY A 215 -2.20 5.00 -1.01
C GLY A 215 -2.79 3.65 -0.57
N ARG A 216 -4.09 3.60 -0.21
CA ARG A 216 -4.79 2.35 0.09
C ARG A 216 -5.16 1.54 -1.14
N GLY A 217 -5.54 2.20 -2.24
CA GLY A 217 -5.92 1.55 -3.49
C GLY A 217 -4.75 0.82 -4.17
N LEU A 218 -3.58 1.46 -4.19
CA LEU A 218 -2.34 0.84 -4.68
C LEU A 218 -1.62 0.01 -3.61
N ASP A 219 -1.97 0.20 -2.34
CA ASP A 219 -1.34 -0.40 -1.17
C ASP A 219 0.19 -0.24 -1.13
N ARG A 220 0.69 0.91 -1.60
CA ARG A 220 2.11 1.26 -1.70
C ARG A 220 2.44 2.47 -0.81
N PRO A 221 3.66 2.61 -0.27
CA PRO A 221 4.06 3.83 0.42
C PRO A 221 3.82 5.07 -0.45
N LEU A 222 3.25 6.11 0.14
CA LEU A 222 3.00 7.37 -0.54
C LEU A 222 3.52 8.53 0.32
N ILE A 223 4.31 9.39 -0.31
CA ILE A 223 4.89 10.58 0.30
C ILE A 223 4.16 11.79 -0.27
N ASN A 224 3.53 12.55 0.62
CA ASN A 224 2.77 13.74 0.26
C ASN A 224 3.58 15.01 0.60
N LEU A 225 4.21 15.60 -0.40
CA LEU A 225 4.94 16.87 -0.33
C LEU A 225 4.13 18.01 -0.96
N ALA A 226 2.82 18.04 -0.69
CA ALA A 226 1.97 19.12 -1.12
C ALA A 226 1.91 20.26 -0.08
N PHE A 227 1.94 21.51 -0.54
CA PHE A 227 1.99 22.70 0.30
C PHE A 227 0.91 23.69 -0.14
N SER A 228 -0.09 23.90 0.72
CA SER A 228 -1.24 24.77 0.46
C SER A 228 -0.84 26.16 -0.04
N GLY A 229 -1.23 26.53 -1.26
CA GLY A 229 -0.90 27.82 -1.90
C GLY A 229 0.57 27.99 -2.33
N ASN A 230 1.38 26.93 -2.20
CA ASN A 230 2.83 26.98 -2.26
C ASN A 230 3.48 25.86 -3.10
N GLY A 231 2.73 25.04 -3.83
CA GLY A 231 3.30 24.14 -4.84
C GLY A 231 3.66 24.90 -6.11
N ARG A 232 4.83 25.57 -6.18
CA ARG A 232 5.17 26.50 -7.26
C ARG A 232 6.39 26.08 -8.10
N MET A 233 6.85 24.84 -7.96
CA MET A 233 8.01 24.27 -8.68
C MET A 233 9.32 25.00 -8.39
N GLU A 234 9.51 25.48 -7.17
CA GLU A 234 10.76 26.11 -6.75
C GLU A 234 11.93 25.12 -6.77
N GLU A 235 13.09 25.56 -7.28
CA GLU A 235 14.28 24.72 -7.43
C GLU A 235 14.73 24.11 -6.10
N GLU A 236 14.73 24.89 -5.03
CA GLU A 236 15.11 24.41 -3.71
C GLU A 236 14.20 23.28 -3.18
N VAL A 237 12.90 23.32 -3.48
CA VAL A 237 11.95 22.27 -3.07
C VAL A 237 12.13 21.03 -3.95
N ILE A 238 12.28 21.22 -5.26
CA ILE A 238 12.52 20.10 -6.19
C ILE A 238 13.83 19.40 -5.86
N ASN A 239 14.89 20.12 -5.47
CA ASN A 239 16.16 19.53 -5.06
C ASN A 239 15.98 18.49 -3.95
N TYR A 240 15.20 18.80 -2.91
CA TYR A 240 14.84 17.83 -1.87
C TYR A 240 14.03 16.68 -2.43
N ILE A 241 13.00 16.93 -3.24
CA ILE A 241 12.19 15.87 -3.88
C ILE A 241 13.08 14.88 -4.65
N THR A 242 14.15 15.34 -5.30
CA THR A 242 15.07 14.48 -6.05
C THR A 242 15.92 13.55 -5.17
N GLU A 243 15.97 13.74 -3.86
CA GLU A 243 16.68 12.84 -2.94
C GLU A 243 15.93 11.53 -2.71
N ILE A 244 14.63 11.49 -3.01
CA ILE A 244 13.76 10.34 -2.75
C ILE A 244 13.87 9.32 -3.89
N ASP A 245 14.16 8.06 -3.58
CA ASP A 245 14.12 6.95 -4.54
C ASP A 245 12.68 6.52 -4.82
N ALA A 246 11.97 7.29 -5.65
CA ALA A 246 10.55 7.12 -5.93
C ALA A 246 10.27 5.99 -6.94
N LYS A 247 9.08 5.38 -6.83
CA LYS A 247 8.48 4.54 -7.88
C LYS A 247 7.99 5.41 -9.03
N ILE A 248 7.43 6.58 -8.70
CA ILE A 248 7.00 7.61 -9.64
C ILE A 248 6.94 8.97 -8.93
N PHE A 249 7.26 10.04 -9.67
CA PHE A 249 7.02 11.41 -9.24
C PHE A 249 5.72 11.94 -9.87
N VAL A 250 4.83 12.49 -9.06
CA VAL A 250 3.59 13.15 -9.48
C VAL A 250 3.73 14.64 -9.22
N LEU A 251 3.60 15.45 -10.26
CA LEU A 251 3.72 16.91 -10.21
C LEU A 251 2.34 17.55 -10.45
N ASP A 252 1.56 17.68 -9.37
CA ASP A 252 0.19 18.23 -9.35
C ASP A 252 0.17 19.65 -8.79
N CYS A 253 0.74 20.58 -9.56
CA CYS A 253 1.09 21.92 -9.08
C CYS A 253 0.37 23.06 -9.81
N MET A 254 -0.41 22.76 -10.85
CA MET A 254 -0.98 23.79 -11.73
C MET A 254 -1.80 24.84 -11.00
N PRO A 255 -2.67 24.50 -10.02
CA PRO A 255 -3.48 25.50 -9.30
C PRO A 255 -2.67 26.60 -8.57
N ASN A 256 -1.37 26.41 -8.33
CA ASN A 256 -0.51 27.41 -7.69
C ASN A 256 0.60 27.96 -8.61
N LEU A 257 0.66 27.49 -9.86
CA LEU A 257 1.61 27.94 -10.87
C LEU A 257 1.08 29.03 -11.81
N GLY A 258 -0.11 29.58 -11.56
CA GLY A 258 -0.71 30.65 -12.37
C GLY A 258 0.21 31.84 -12.67
N ALA A 259 -0.06 32.52 -13.79
CA ALA A 259 0.56 33.82 -14.07
C ALA A 259 0.22 34.82 -12.95
N THR A 260 1.17 35.67 -12.62
CA THR A 260 1.02 36.75 -11.64
C THR A 260 1.53 38.05 -12.24
N LYS A 261 1.44 39.17 -11.51
CA LYS A 261 2.04 40.43 -11.96
C LYS A 261 3.54 40.30 -12.25
N ASP A 262 4.21 39.40 -11.54
CA ASP A 262 5.66 39.20 -11.59
C ASP A 262 6.05 37.85 -12.25
N ARG A 263 5.10 37.16 -12.88
CA ARG A 263 5.33 35.86 -13.53
C ARG A 263 4.43 35.67 -14.75
N SER A 264 5.04 35.56 -15.91
CA SER A 264 4.42 35.22 -17.19
C SER A 264 4.14 33.72 -17.33
N LEU A 265 3.23 33.35 -18.25
CA LEU A 265 2.98 31.96 -18.59
C LEU A 265 4.20 31.25 -19.22
N GLU A 266 5.10 31.99 -19.87
CA GLU A 266 6.35 31.44 -20.39
C GLU A 266 7.28 31.03 -19.25
N GLU A 267 7.39 31.83 -18.20
CA GLU A 267 8.17 31.46 -17.00
C GLU A 267 7.57 30.25 -16.30
N VAL A 268 6.24 30.12 -16.26
CA VAL A 268 5.54 28.92 -15.77
C VAL A 268 5.95 27.68 -16.57
N ARG A 269 5.97 27.79 -17.90
CA ARG A 269 6.43 26.72 -18.80
C ARG A 269 7.88 26.32 -18.51
N GLN A 270 8.77 27.30 -18.31
CA GLN A 270 10.17 27.05 -17.97
C GLN A 270 10.34 26.41 -16.58
N LEU A 271 9.52 26.76 -15.60
CA LEU A 271 9.53 26.10 -14.28
C LEU A 271 9.17 24.62 -14.39
N ILE A 272 8.14 24.27 -15.17
CA ILE A 272 7.74 22.88 -15.42
C ILE A 272 8.89 22.10 -16.08
N ILE A 273 9.45 22.64 -17.16
CA ILE A 273 10.57 22.03 -17.89
C ILE A 273 11.79 21.86 -16.98
N SER A 274 12.11 22.88 -16.18
CA SER A 274 13.27 22.87 -15.30
C SER A 274 13.11 21.87 -14.16
N GLY A 275 11.93 21.78 -13.53
CA GLY A 275 11.67 20.78 -12.49
C GLY A 275 11.76 19.35 -13.01
N VAL A 276 11.20 19.05 -14.19
CA VAL A 276 11.36 17.73 -14.83
C VAL A 276 12.83 17.43 -15.11
N LYS A 277 13.58 18.40 -15.62
CA LYS A 277 15.03 18.23 -15.86
C LYS A 277 15.82 18.02 -14.56
N GLN A 278 15.47 18.69 -13.48
CA GLN A 278 16.10 18.50 -12.18
C GLN A 278 15.88 17.07 -11.68
N ILE A 279 14.64 16.56 -11.72
CA ILE A 279 14.33 15.16 -11.38
C ILE A 279 15.13 14.22 -12.28
N ARG A 280 15.12 14.42 -13.60
CA ARG A 280 15.85 13.57 -14.57
C ARG A 280 17.36 13.53 -14.38
N LYS A 281 17.97 14.59 -13.83
CA LYS A 281 19.42 14.59 -13.49
C LYS A 281 19.78 13.56 -12.43
N LYS A 282 18.85 13.23 -11.52
CA LYS A 282 19.05 12.25 -10.44
C LYS A 282 18.36 10.91 -10.74
N HIS A 283 17.24 10.96 -11.46
CA HIS A 283 16.35 9.84 -11.75
C HIS A 283 16.14 9.70 -13.26
N SER A 284 17.08 9.01 -13.90
CA SER A 284 17.14 8.91 -15.36
C SER A 284 15.95 8.17 -16.00
N SER A 285 15.33 7.24 -15.27
CA SER A 285 14.27 6.35 -15.77
C SER A 285 13.01 6.30 -14.90
N THR A 286 13.00 6.90 -13.71
CA THR A 286 11.80 6.91 -12.85
C THR A 286 10.67 7.67 -13.55
N PRO A 287 9.47 7.10 -13.71
CA PRO A 287 8.34 7.80 -14.32
C PRO A 287 8.06 9.16 -13.68
N ILE A 288 7.64 10.14 -14.48
CA ILE A 288 7.13 11.43 -14.00
C ILE A 288 5.75 11.68 -14.61
N LEU A 289 4.75 11.88 -13.75
CA LEU A 289 3.41 12.27 -14.16
C LEU A 289 3.24 13.78 -13.96
N LEU A 290 3.07 14.51 -15.07
CA LEU A 290 2.55 15.87 -15.06
C LEU A 290 1.03 15.83 -15.00
N VAL A 291 0.42 16.81 -14.34
CA VAL A 291 -1.03 16.85 -14.17
C VAL A 291 -1.53 18.22 -14.59
N GLU A 292 -2.62 18.24 -15.37
CA GLU A 292 -3.34 19.46 -15.68
C GLU A 292 -4.03 20.06 -14.45
N HIS A 293 -4.40 21.33 -14.54
CA HIS A 293 -5.37 21.89 -13.62
C HIS A 293 -6.73 21.22 -13.85
N ASP A 294 -7.33 20.80 -12.74
CA ASP A 294 -8.64 20.17 -12.64
C ASP A 294 -9.84 21.07 -12.99
N GLY A 295 -9.59 22.37 -13.17
CA GLY A 295 -10.59 23.39 -13.40
C GLY A 295 -11.20 23.95 -12.12
N TYR A 296 -12.14 24.86 -12.31
CA TYR A 296 -12.90 25.50 -11.24
C TYR A 296 -14.39 25.25 -11.48
N SER A 297 -15.17 24.95 -10.44
CA SER A 297 -16.59 24.61 -10.61
C SER A 297 -17.43 25.77 -11.16
N ASP A 298 -17.01 26.99 -10.89
CA ASP A 298 -17.57 28.26 -11.33
C ASP A 298 -16.92 28.81 -12.61
N GLY A 299 -15.99 28.07 -13.23
CA GLY A 299 -15.31 28.50 -14.45
C GLY A 299 -16.25 28.78 -15.62
N ALA A 300 -17.44 28.17 -15.67
CA ALA A 300 -18.42 28.47 -16.73
C ALA A 300 -19.07 29.87 -16.59
N VAL A 301 -18.99 30.48 -15.40
CA VAL A 301 -19.62 31.77 -15.09
C VAL A 301 -18.62 32.85 -14.68
N ASP A 302 -17.35 32.49 -14.46
CA ASP A 302 -16.25 33.40 -14.20
C ASP A 302 -15.19 33.27 -15.32
N ALA A 303 -15.13 34.29 -16.18
CA ALA A 303 -14.24 34.30 -17.35
C ALA A 303 -12.75 34.33 -16.98
N ASP A 304 -12.38 34.94 -15.84
CA ASP A 304 -10.99 35.02 -15.39
C ASP A 304 -10.53 33.67 -14.85
N ARG A 305 -11.39 32.98 -14.10
CA ARG A 305 -11.15 31.62 -13.62
C ARG A 305 -11.12 30.62 -14.77
N TYR A 306 -12.03 30.73 -15.74
CA TYR A 306 -11.99 29.96 -16.99
C TYR A 306 -10.66 30.10 -17.71
N LYS A 307 -10.25 31.35 -17.93
CA LYS A 307 -9.00 31.67 -18.62
C LYS A 307 -7.79 31.13 -17.86
N THR A 308 -7.80 31.20 -16.53
CA THR A 308 -6.70 30.75 -15.68
C THR A 308 -6.39 29.27 -15.87
N TYR A 309 -7.37 28.38 -15.68
CA TYR A 309 -7.09 26.93 -15.79
C TYR A 309 -6.87 26.50 -17.24
N THR A 310 -7.55 27.12 -18.21
CA THR A 310 -7.36 26.79 -19.63
C THR A 310 -5.98 27.21 -20.14
N ASP A 311 -5.47 28.37 -19.72
CA ASP A 311 -4.10 28.79 -20.03
C ASP A 311 -3.07 27.85 -19.37
N LEU A 312 -3.26 27.48 -18.10
CA LEU A 312 -2.34 26.56 -17.42
C LEU A 312 -2.32 25.17 -18.07
N ASN A 313 -3.49 24.64 -18.46
CA ASN A 313 -3.58 23.34 -19.14
C ASN A 313 -2.92 23.38 -20.52
N ARG A 314 -3.04 24.50 -21.25
CA ARG A 314 -2.30 24.70 -22.48
C ARG A 314 -0.78 24.74 -22.23
N ILE A 315 -0.33 25.47 -21.21
CA ILE A 315 1.10 25.63 -20.90
C ILE A 315 1.76 24.31 -20.47
N VAL A 316 1.09 23.49 -19.65
CA VAL A 316 1.64 22.17 -19.27
C VAL A 316 1.71 21.23 -20.48
N LYS A 317 0.73 21.28 -21.41
CA LYS A 317 0.79 20.55 -22.69
C LYS A 317 1.96 20.98 -23.56
N GLU A 318 2.19 22.29 -23.67
CA GLU A 318 3.33 22.84 -24.41
C GLU A 318 4.67 22.44 -23.78
N ALA A 319 4.78 22.49 -22.44
CA ALA A 319 5.96 22.03 -21.71
C ALA A 319 6.21 20.52 -21.92
N PHE A 320 5.16 19.70 -21.80
CA PHE A 320 5.20 18.26 -22.04
C PHE A 320 5.67 17.94 -23.45
N ALA A 321 5.08 18.57 -24.47
CA ALA A 321 5.47 18.39 -25.87
C ALA A 321 6.93 18.82 -26.13
N GLN A 322 7.40 19.90 -25.50
CA GLN A 322 8.81 20.28 -25.62
C GLN A 322 9.75 19.27 -24.95
N LEU A 323 9.40 18.76 -23.77
CA LEU A 323 10.21 17.74 -23.09
C LEU A 323 10.33 16.48 -23.95
N GLN A 324 9.24 16.05 -24.59
CA GLN A 324 9.26 14.93 -25.52
C GLN A 324 10.11 15.23 -26.77
N SER A 325 10.01 16.44 -27.35
CA SER A 325 10.75 16.78 -28.58
C SER A 325 12.26 16.83 -28.38
N VAL A 326 12.73 17.06 -27.15
CA VAL A 326 14.16 16.99 -26.78
C VAL A 326 14.56 15.62 -26.21
N GLY A 327 13.69 14.61 -26.31
CA GLY A 327 13.99 13.21 -26.02
C GLY A 327 13.82 12.79 -24.56
N VAL A 328 13.15 13.57 -23.71
CA VAL A 328 12.82 13.14 -22.34
C VAL A 328 11.78 12.02 -22.42
N ARG A 329 12.11 10.85 -21.86
CA ARG A 329 11.27 9.65 -21.83
C ARG A 329 10.61 9.45 -20.47
N ASP A 330 9.66 8.52 -20.44
CA ASP A 330 8.92 8.09 -19.24
C ASP A 330 8.27 9.27 -18.51
N ILE A 331 7.77 10.23 -19.30
CA ILE A 331 6.94 11.33 -18.85
C ILE A 331 5.52 11.13 -19.36
N TYR A 332 4.56 11.44 -18.51
CA TYR A 332 3.14 11.23 -18.77
C TYR A 332 2.36 12.50 -18.41
N LEU A 333 1.14 12.62 -18.94
CA LEU A 333 0.24 13.72 -18.65
C LEU A 333 -1.12 13.14 -18.25
N LEU A 334 -1.61 13.52 -17.07
CA LEU A 334 -3.00 13.29 -16.65
C LEU A 334 -3.81 14.55 -16.95
N THR A 335 -4.83 14.40 -17.78
CA THR A 335 -5.63 15.52 -18.30
C THR A 335 -6.80 15.89 -17.38
N LYS A 336 -7.32 17.11 -17.52
CA LYS A 336 -8.55 17.52 -16.82
C LYS A 336 -9.73 16.60 -17.14
N GLU A 337 -9.84 16.15 -18.39
CA GLU A 337 -10.91 15.26 -18.84
C GLU A 337 -10.81 13.88 -18.17
N GLU A 338 -9.61 13.39 -17.89
CA GLU A 338 -9.39 12.13 -17.17
C GLU A 338 -9.63 12.25 -15.66
N LEU A 339 -9.33 13.41 -15.06
CA LEU A 339 -9.72 13.74 -13.68
C LEU A 339 -11.25 13.78 -13.52
N ASN A 340 -11.95 14.26 -14.56
CA ASN A 340 -13.40 14.18 -14.71
C ASN A 340 -14.23 14.72 -13.51
N LEU A 341 -13.76 15.80 -12.88
CA LEU A 341 -14.50 16.44 -11.79
C LEU A 341 -15.72 17.21 -12.32
N SER A 342 -16.80 17.13 -11.57
CA SER A 342 -18.05 17.85 -11.81
C SER A 342 -18.16 19.13 -10.97
N MET A 343 -19.21 19.93 -11.15
CA MET A 343 -19.42 21.11 -10.30
C MET A 343 -19.64 20.75 -8.82
N GLU A 344 -20.20 19.58 -8.54
CA GLU A 344 -20.50 19.07 -7.20
C GLU A 344 -19.27 18.49 -6.49
N SER A 345 -18.16 18.37 -7.21
CA SER A 345 -16.91 17.84 -6.69
C SER A 345 -16.21 18.82 -5.75
N PHE A 346 -16.66 20.08 -5.63
CA PHE A 346 -15.95 21.17 -4.96
C PHE A 346 -16.74 21.79 -3.79
N VAL A 347 -16.04 22.21 -2.72
CA VAL A 347 -16.65 22.88 -1.57
C VAL A 347 -16.79 24.40 -1.77
N ASP A 348 -15.81 25.02 -2.42
CA ASP A 348 -15.68 26.47 -2.59
C ASP A 348 -15.35 26.87 -4.05
N GLY A 349 -15.57 25.92 -4.96
CA GLY A 349 -15.24 26.02 -6.38
C GLY A 349 -13.77 25.83 -6.74
N THR A 350 -12.89 25.58 -5.75
CA THR A 350 -11.47 25.27 -5.96
C THR A 350 -11.06 23.97 -5.29
N HIS A 351 -11.48 23.75 -4.05
CA HIS A 351 -11.05 22.60 -3.25
C HIS A 351 -12.08 21.47 -3.33
N PRO A 352 -11.65 20.22 -3.57
CA PRO A 352 -12.56 19.10 -3.62
C PRO A 352 -13.25 18.78 -2.29
N THR A 353 -14.51 18.35 -2.38
CA THR A 353 -15.22 17.62 -1.32
C THR A 353 -14.72 16.18 -1.24
N ASP A 354 -15.24 15.36 -0.32
CA ASP A 354 -14.95 13.92 -0.29
C ASP A 354 -15.31 13.20 -1.59
N LEU A 355 -16.35 13.65 -2.31
CA LEU A 355 -16.69 13.12 -3.64
C LEU A 355 -15.57 13.43 -4.63
N GLY A 356 -15.16 14.69 -4.72
CA GLY A 356 -14.07 15.09 -5.59
C GLY A 356 -12.74 14.42 -5.23
N MET A 357 -12.43 14.25 -3.93
CA MET A 357 -11.25 13.51 -3.47
C MET A 357 -11.26 12.06 -3.93
N MET A 358 -12.42 11.40 -3.96
CA MET A 358 -12.57 10.04 -4.49
C MET A 358 -12.37 10.01 -6.01
N GLU A 359 -12.97 10.94 -6.74
CA GLU A 359 -12.82 11.07 -8.20
C GLU A 359 -11.34 11.28 -8.59
N TYR A 360 -10.66 12.17 -7.86
CA TYR A 360 -9.21 12.34 -7.92
C TYR A 360 -8.50 10.99 -7.74
N ALA A 361 -8.72 10.31 -6.62
CA ALA A 361 -8.01 9.07 -6.31
C ALA A 361 -8.20 7.99 -7.39
N VAL A 362 -9.43 7.85 -7.92
CA VAL A 362 -9.75 6.91 -9.00
C VAL A 362 -9.01 7.26 -10.30
N ALA A 363 -9.00 8.53 -10.69
CA ALA A 363 -8.30 8.98 -11.89
C ALA A 363 -6.78 8.75 -11.78
N TYR A 364 -6.19 9.08 -10.64
CA TYR A 364 -4.79 8.82 -10.35
C TYR A 364 -4.46 7.33 -10.32
N GLU A 365 -5.27 6.51 -9.64
CA GLU A 365 -5.04 5.06 -9.59
C GLU A 365 -5.04 4.45 -11.00
N LYS A 366 -6.02 4.82 -11.83
CA LYS A 366 -6.09 4.38 -13.22
C LYS A 366 -4.84 4.77 -14.01
N ALA A 367 -4.40 6.03 -13.90
CA ALA A 367 -3.21 6.51 -14.59
C ALA A 367 -1.94 5.78 -14.10
N LEU A 368 -1.76 5.66 -12.79
CA LEU A 368 -0.59 5.04 -12.19
C LEU A 368 -0.49 3.54 -12.50
N ARG A 369 -1.60 2.79 -12.45
CA ARG A 369 -1.61 1.38 -12.86
C ARG A 369 -1.20 1.21 -14.33
N GLY A 370 -1.63 2.12 -15.21
CA GLY A 370 -1.20 2.13 -16.60
C GLY A 370 0.30 2.41 -16.76
N ILE A 371 0.81 3.43 -16.07
CA ILE A 371 2.21 3.87 -16.15
C ILE A 371 3.16 2.81 -15.57
N LEU A 372 2.82 2.27 -14.41
CA LEU A 372 3.64 1.30 -13.68
C LEU A 372 3.47 -0.14 -14.20
N LYS A 373 2.57 -0.35 -15.17
CA LYS A 373 2.18 -1.68 -15.66
C LYS A 373 1.73 -2.59 -14.51
N GLU A 374 0.77 -2.08 -13.75
CA GLU A 374 0.15 -2.73 -12.60
C GLU A 374 -1.38 -2.86 -12.79
N PRO A 375 -1.85 -3.44 -13.92
CA PRO A 375 -3.28 -3.63 -14.15
C PRO A 375 -3.91 -4.54 -13.10
N MET A 376 -5.21 -4.35 -12.87
CA MET A 376 -6.03 -5.25 -12.07
C MET A 376 -7.28 -5.62 -12.87
N GLY A 377 -7.86 -6.78 -12.59
CA GLY A 377 -9.15 -7.18 -13.12
C GLY A 377 -10.27 -7.07 -12.08
N ASP A 378 -11.45 -7.58 -12.44
CA ASP A 378 -12.65 -7.48 -11.61
C ASP A 378 -12.95 -8.74 -10.78
N ILE A 379 -12.08 -9.76 -10.88
CA ILE A 379 -12.19 -11.02 -10.12
C ILE A 379 -11.08 -11.11 -9.06
N SER A 380 -11.38 -11.80 -7.96
CA SER A 380 -10.47 -11.90 -6.79
C SER A 380 -9.03 -12.29 -7.14
N THR A 381 -8.83 -13.25 -8.05
CA THR A 381 -7.50 -13.73 -8.48
C THR A 381 -6.70 -12.70 -9.29
N THR A 382 -7.34 -11.62 -9.73
CA THR A 382 -6.74 -10.52 -10.52
C THR A 382 -6.64 -9.20 -9.76
N ILE A 383 -7.03 -9.19 -8.47
CA ILE A 383 -7.00 -8.00 -7.62
C ILE A 383 -5.82 -8.16 -6.63
N PRO A 384 -4.69 -7.47 -6.83
CA PRO A 384 -3.52 -7.62 -5.96
C PRO A 384 -3.88 -7.24 -4.52
N VAL A 385 -3.64 -8.14 -3.57
CA VAL A 385 -3.98 -7.94 -2.16
C VAL A 385 -2.96 -8.61 -1.22
N THR A 386 -2.78 -8.03 -0.05
CA THR A 386 -1.97 -8.60 1.04
C THR A 386 -2.72 -9.71 1.78
N GLN A 387 -2.05 -10.40 2.72
CA GLN A 387 -2.70 -11.38 3.59
C GLN A 387 -2.01 -11.49 4.95
N ALA A 388 -2.76 -11.94 5.94
CA ALA A 388 -2.28 -12.24 7.29
C ALA A 388 -3.01 -13.46 7.87
N ARG A 389 -3.02 -14.58 7.15
CA ARG A 389 -3.82 -15.77 7.50
C ARG A 389 -3.18 -16.65 8.58
N GLU A 390 -1.85 -16.64 8.69
CA GLU A 390 -1.13 -17.43 9.70
C GLU A 390 -0.04 -16.63 10.44
N PRO A 391 -0.40 -15.49 11.09
CA PRO A 391 0.59 -14.61 11.73
C PRO A 391 1.37 -15.26 12.87
N GLU A 392 0.88 -16.38 13.43
CA GLU A 392 1.63 -17.20 14.41
C GLU A 392 2.80 -17.97 13.78
N MET A 393 2.70 -18.32 12.50
CA MET A 393 3.71 -19.12 11.81
C MET A 393 4.84 -18.26 11.26
N TYR A 394 4.46 -17.14 10.61
CA TYR A 394 5.39 -16.13 10.12
C TYR A 394 4.67 -14.80 9.82
N PRO A 395 5.37 -13.65 9.92
CA PRO A 395 4.83 -12.37 9.49
C PRO A 395 4.93 -12.23 7.95
N TRP A 396 3.79 -12.28 7.26
CA TRP A 396 3.74 -12.22 5.79
C TRP A 396 4.47 -11.00 5.20
N GLU A 397 4.12 -9.79 5.65
CA GLU A 397 4.81 -8.57 5.20
C GLU A 397 6.28 -8.57 5.64
N GLY A 398 6.60 -9.06 6.83
CA GLY A 398 7.98 -9.18 7.30
C GLY A 398 8.85 -10.02 6.36
N ARG A 399 8.32 -11.14 5.85
CA ARG A 399 9.00 -11.98 4.86
C ARG A 399 9.16 -11.27 3.51
N HIS A 400 8.15 -10.51 3.07
CA HIS A 400 8.25 -9.69 1.87
C HIS A 400 9.37 -8.64 2.00
N GLN A 401 9.42 -7.91 3.11
CA GLN A 401 10.48 -6.94 3.40
C GLN A 401 11.87 -7.57 3.47
N GLU A 402 11.99 -8.79 4.03
CA GLU A 402 13.23 -9.56 4.04
C GLU A 402 13.67 -9.93 2.62
N LEU A 403 12.75 -10.38 1.75
CA LEU A 403 13.04 -10.67 0.35
C LEU A 403 13.52 -9.44 -0.41
N LEU A 404 12.86 -8.28 -0.25
CA LEU A 404 13.29 -7.03 -0.88
C LEU A 404 14.73 -6.69 -0.49
N LYS A 405 15.06 -6.81 0.80
CA LYS A 405 16.41 -6.59 1.29
C LYS A 405 17.40 -7.58 0.67
N MET A 406 17.10 -8.88 0.72
CA MET A 406 17.96 -9.92 0.16
C MET A 406 18.18 -9.77 -1.35
N ASN A 407 17.16 -9.35 -2.10
CA ASN A 407 17.24 -9.11 -3.55
C ASN A 407 18.20 -7.97 -3.88
N ARG A 408 18.20 -6.91 -3.08
CA ARG A 408 19.18 -5.81 -3.21
C ARG A 408 20.59 -6.23 -2.79
N ASP A 409 20.71 -6.95 -1.68
CA ASP A 409 22.02 -7.34 -1.13
C ASP A 409 22.71 -8.42 -1.98
N SER A 410 21.94 -9.33 -2.57
CA SER A 410 22.43 -10.41 -3.44
C SER A 410 21.34 -10.81 -4.43
N ALA A 411 21.43 -10.38 -5.68
CA ALA A 411 20.43 -10.74 -6.70
C ALA A 411 20.33 -12.28 -6.90
N PRO A 412 19.12 -12.87 -6.96
CA PRO A 412 18.94 -14.29 -7.26
C PRO A 412 19.05 -14.56 -8.76
N LYS A 413 19.55 -15.75 -9.13
CA LYS A 413 19.51 -16.20 -10.54
C LYS A 413 18.16 -16.79 -10.92
N ILE A 414 17.55 -17.52 -9.98
CA ILE A 414 16.26 -18.17 -10.16
C ILE A 414 15.33 -17.77 -9.01
N CYS A 415 14.16 -17.24 -9.34
CA CYS A 415 13.13 -16.90 -8.36
C CYS A 415 12.05 -17.98 -8.38
N PHE A 416 11.84 -18.70 -7.27
CA PHE A 416 10.80 -19.73 -7.19
C PHE A 416 9.59 -19.28 -6.39
N PHE A 417 8.56 -18.78 -7.09
CA PHE A 417 7.29 -18.38 -6.52
C PHE A 417 6.40 -19.60 -6.25
N GLY A 418 5.85 -19.65 -5.04
CA GLY A 418 4.85 -20.64 -4.68
C GLY A 418 4.17 -20.33 -3.35
N ASN A 419 3.40 -21.31 -2.89
CA ASN A 419 2.67 -21.25 -1.62
C ASN A 419 3.44 -21.96 -0.50
N SER A 420 2.72 -22.49 0.51
CA SER A 420 3.26 -23.28 1.63
C SER A 420 4.13 -24.46 1.18
N ILE A 421 3.83 -25.08 0.04
CA ILE A 421 4.63 -26.19 -0.50
C ILE A 421 6.06 -25.73 -0.82
N THR A 422 6.23 -24.54 -1.39
CA THR A 422 7.56 -23.97 -1.67
C THR A 422 8.15 -23.34 -0.42
N HIS A 423 7.34 -22.63 0.36
CA HIS A 423 7.73 -21.97 1.61
C HIS A 423 8.42 -22.96 2.59
N TYR A 424 7.80 -24.12 2.82
CA TYR A 424 8.29 -25.14 3.75
C TYR A 424 9.28 -26.13 3.11
N TRP A 425 9.67 -25.95 1.84
CA TRP A 425 10.66 -26.82 1.22
C TRP A 425 12.05 -26.58 1.80
N GLY A 426 12.57 -25.36 1.72
CA GLY A 426 13.92 -25.01 2.18
C GLY A 426 14.40 -23.70 1.56
N GLY A 427 15.71 -23.45 1.52
CA GLY A 427 16.27 -22.25 0.91
C GLY A 427 16.03 -20.97 1.71
N GLU A 428 16.50 -19.86 1.14
CA GLU A 428 16.43 -18.55 1.77
C GLU A 428 15.35 -17.65 1.11
N PRO A 429 14.61 -16.83 1.88
CA PRO A 429 14.66 -16.74 3.35
C PRO A 429 14.06 -17.98 4.02
N LYS A 430 14.69 -18.46 5.09
CA LYS A 430 14.24 -19.66 5.81
C LYS A 430 12.82 -19.50 6.36
N ALA A 431 12.03 -20.55 6.23
CA ALA A 431 10.77 -20.69 6.94
C ALA A 431 11.01 -21.25 8.37
N THR A 432 10.07 -20.98 9.28
CA THR A 432 10.08 -21.53 10.65
C THR A 432 10.07 -23.05 10.67
N LEU A 433 9.40 -23.66 9.69
CA LEU A 433 9.36 -25.10 9.46
C LEU A 433 9.99 -25.44 8.10
N SER A 434 10.70 -26.56 8.01
CA SER A 434 11.18 -27.08 6.74
C SER A 434 11.10 -28.60 6.70
N ASN A 435 10.42 -29.10 5.66
CA ASN A 435 10.16 -30.52 5.44
C ASN A 435 11.10 -31.14 4.41
N GLY A 436 11.90 -30.33 3.69
CA GLY A 436 12.72 -30.77 2.56
C GLY A 436 14.06 -30.04 2.41
N ALA A 437 14.61 -29.46 3.48
CA ALA A 437 15.85 -28.67 3.43
C ALA A 437 17.04 -29.46 2.83
N ASP A 438 17.13 -30.76 3.10
CA ASP A 438 18.13 -31.66 2.51
C ASP A 438 17.98 -31.75 0.99
N SER A 439 16.75 -31.87 0.50
CA SER A 439 16.43 -31.90 -0.92
C SER A 439 16.68 -30.54 -1.58
N TRP A 440 16.30 -29.43 -0.94
CA TRP A 440 16.58 -28.10 -1.47
C TRP A 440 18.09 -27.91 -1.65
N LYS A 441 18.86 -28.19 -0.60
CA LYS A 441 20.32 -28.09 -0.62
C LYS A 441 20.96 -28.95 -1.70
N ALA A 442 20.54 -30.21 -1.84
CA ALA A 442 21.12 -31.13 -2.82
C ALA A 442 20.78 -30.77 -4.27
N ASN A 443 19.66 -30.09 -4.52
CA ASN A 443 19.13 -29.94 -5.88
C ASN A 443 19.10 -28.49 -6.39
N LEU A 444 18.99 -27.50 -5.51
CA LEU A 444 18.65 -26.12 -5.87
C LEU A 444 19.69 -25.07 -5.43
N ASP A 445 20.50 -25.33 -4.38
CA ASP A 445 21.49 -24.37 -3.89
C ASP A 445 22.55 -23.99 -4.95
N GLU A 446 23.08 -24.98 -5.68
CA GLU A 446 24.07 -24.75 -6.75
C GLU A 446 23.52 -23.88 -7.89
N LEU A 447 22.20 -23.89 -8.09
CA LEU A 447 21.50 -23.10 -9.09
C LEU A 447 21.15 -21.69 -8.62
N GLN A 448 21.48 -21.36 -7.36
CA GLN A 448 21.20 -20.06 -6.75
C GLN A 448 19.70 -19.71 -6.81
N VAL A 449 18.86 -20.71 -6.52
CA VAL A 449 17.41 -20.53 -6.38
C VAL A 449 17.10 -19.80 -5.08
N ARG A 450 16.30 -18.75 -5.17
CA ARG A 450 15.72 -18.07 -4.01
C ARG A 450 14.27 -18.48 -3.81
N ASN A 451 13.88 -18.65 -2.54
CA ASN A 451 12.56 -19.10 -2.16
C ASN A 451 11.59 -17.91 -2.06
N PHE A 452 10.79 -17.71 -3.10
CA PHE A 452 9.67 -16.75 -3.13
C PHE A 452 8.33 -17.42 -2.72
N GLY A 453 8.43 -18.51 -1.96
CA GLY A 453 7.32 -19.25 -1.37
C GLY A 453 6.82 -18.63 -0.08
N PHE A 454 5.50 -18.49 0.03
CA PHE A 454 4.80 -17.93 1.19
C PHE A 454 3.64 -18.86 1.56
N GLY A 455 3.54 -19.24 2.83
CA GLY A 455 2.40 -20.03 3.30
C GLY A 455 1.07 -19.29 3.09
N TRP A 456 0.02 -20.03 2.71
CA TRP A 456 -1.30 -19.51 2.32
C TRP A 456 -1.38 -18.57 1.11
N ASP A 457 -0.28 -18.27 0.43
CA ASP A 457 -0.35 -17.40 -0.76
C ASP A 457 -1.28 -17.99 -1.81
N ARG A 458 -2.13 -17.11 -2.32
CA ARG A 458 -2.98 -17.30 -3.48
C ARG A 458 -2.40 -16.54 -4.68
N VAL A 459 -3.01 -16.72 -5.85
CA VAL A 459 -2.59 -16.05 -7.09
C VAL A 459 -2.51 -14.53 -6.91
N GLU A 460 -3.53 -13.95 -6.29
CA GLU A 460 -3.64 -12.50 -6.05
C GLU A 460 -2.60 -11.95 -5.06
N ASN A 461 -2.11 -12.79 -4.13
CA ASN A 461 -1.04 -12.41 -3.20
C ASN A 461 0.32 -12.34 -3.91
N VAL A 462 0.59 -13.29 -4.81
CA VAL A 462 1.78 -13.26 -5.66
C VAL A 462 1.76 -12.03 -6.58
N LEU A 463 0.59 -11.72 -7.17
CA LEU A 463 0.43 -10.53 -7.99
C LEU A 463 0.78 -9.25 -7.22
N TRP A 464 0.27 -9.11 -5.99
CA TRP A 464 0.62 -7.99 -5.12
C TRP A 464 2.12 -7.91 -4.90
N ARG A 465 2.78 -9.01 -4.52
CA ARG A 465 4.22 -9.03 -4.23
C ARG A 465 5.08 -8.62 -5.43
N ILE A 466 4.70 -9.07 -6.64
CA ILE A 466 5.36 -8.65 -7.88
C ILE A 466 5.17 -7.16 -8.12
N TYR A 467 3.96 -6.63 -7.90
CA TYR A 467 3.70 -5.20 -7.98
C TYR A 467 4.46 -4.40 -6.93
N HIS A 468 4.85 -5.02 -5.82
CA HIS A 468 5.57 -4.42 -4.70
C HIS A 468 7.07 -4.74 -4.71
N ASP A 469 7.68 -4.62 -5.88
CA ASP A 469 9.14 -4.57 -6.10
C ASP A 469 9.92 -5.90 -5.91
N GLU A 470 9.27 -7.05 -5.67
CA GLU A 470 9.98 -8.33 -5.48
C GLU A 470 10.78 -8.79 -6.72
N LEU A 471 10.44 -8.29 -7.89
CA LEU A 471 11.16 -8.56 -9.15
C LEU A 471 11.85 -7.31 -9.72
N ASP A 472 12.01 -6.26 -8.92
CA ASP A 472 12.61 -5.01 -9.38
C ASP A 472 14.07 -4.88 -8.93
N GLY A 473 14.89 -4.18 -9.72
CA GLY A 473 16.27 -3.84 -9.34
C GLY A 473 17.33 -4.92 -9.61
N PHE A 474 16.98 -6.02 -10.28
CA PHE A 474 17.91 -7.06 -10.73
C PHE A 474 17.40 -7.77 -11.99
N GLU A 475 18.25 -8.58 -12.62
CA GLU A 475 17.88 -9.43 -13.76
C GLU A 475 17.97 -10.91 -13.38
N ALA A 476 16.83 -11.58 -13.29
CA ALA A 476 16.76 -13.02 -13.11
C ALA A 476 17.02 -13.74 -14.43
N GLN A 477 17.61 -14.94 -14.37
CA GLN A 477 17.72 -15.82 -15.53
C GLN A 477 16.42 -16.60 -15.74
N GLN A 478 15.74 -16.96 -14.65
CA GLN A 478 14.54 -17.77 -14.70
C GLN A 478 13.59 -17.47 -13.54
N ILE A 479 12.29 -17.43 -13.82
CA ILE A 479 11.22 -17.31 -12.85
C ILE A 479 10.41 -18.61 -12.90
N VAL A 480 10.26 -19.27 -11.75
CA VAL A 480 9.51 -20.52 -11.59
C VAL A 480 8.23 -20.20 -10.83
N LEU A 481 7.08 -20.64 -11.34
CA LEU A 481 5.78 -20.35 -10.75
C LEU A 481 5.01 -21.64 -10.47
N MET A 482 4.65 -21.87 -9.20
CA MET A 482 3.76 -22.95 -8.76
C MET A 482 2.74 -22.39 -7.76
N ILE A 483 1.70 -21.74 -8.27
CA ILE A 483 0.67 -21.06 -7.46
C ILE A 483 -0.74 -21.38 -7.95
N GLY A 484 -1.72 -21.42 -7.04
CA GLY A 484 -3.12 -21.70 -7.35
C GLY A 484 -3.78 -22.75 -6.46
N THR A 485 -3.00 -23.59 -5.76
CA THR A 485 -3.57 -24.64 -4.88
C THR A 485 -4.46 -24.07 -3.77
N ASN A 486 -4.13 -22.88 -3.24
CA ASN A 486 -4.91 -22.20 -2.21
C ASN A 486 -6.15 -21.48 -2.75
N ASN A 487 -6.28 -21.33 -4.07
CA ASN A 487 -7.46 -20.79 -4.73
C ASN A 487 -8.49 -21.88 -5.05
N GLU A 488 -8.09 -23.16 -5.12
CA GLU A 488 -8.94 -24.29 -5.55
C GLU A 488 -10.31 -24.29 -4.87
N HIS A 489 -10.37 -24.13 -3.56
CA HIS A 489 -11.62 -24.20 -2.81
C HIS A 489 -12.49 -22.92 -2.87
N LEU A 490 -12.00 -21.85 -3.52
CA LEU A 490 -12.65 -20.53 -3.54
C LEU A 490 -13.00 -20.08 -4.96
N ASN A 491 -12.20 -20.48 -5.94
CA ASN A 491 -12.27 -20.01 -7.30
C ASN A 491 -12.53 -21.17 -8.26
N THR A 492 -13.16 -20.85 -9.37
CA THR A 492 -13.25 -21.71 -10.55
C THR A 492 -11.87 -21.84 -11.21
N ASP A 493 -11.70 -22.90 -12.01
CA ASP A 493 -10.45 -23.12 -12.73
C ASP A 493 -10.16 -21.96 -13.72
N GLU A 494 -11.21 -21.40 -14.33
CA GLU A 494 -11.13 -20.23 -15.22
C GLU A 494 -10.61 -18.98 -14.49
N GLU A 495 -11.15 -18.67 -13.31
CA GLU A 495 -10.67 -17.54 -12.50
C GLU A 495 -9.20 -17.72 -12.08
N ILE A 496 -8.78 -18.95 -11.76
CA ILE A 496 -7.38 -19.25 -11.44
C ILE A 496 -6.49 -19.00 -12.67
N LEU A 497 -6.90 -19.43 -13.86
CA LEU A 497 -6.15 -19.24 -15.10
C LEU A 497 -6.04 -17.75 -15.48
N GLN A 498 -7.11 -16.97 -15.33
CA GLN A 498 -7.08 -15.51 -15.56
C GLN A 498 -6.11 -14.79 -14.61
N GLY A 499 -6.10 -15.18 -13.33
CA GLY A 499 -5.11 -14.65 -12.38
C GLY A 499 -3.68 -15.05 -12.74
N LEU A 500 -3.45 -16.31 -13.11
CA LEU A 500 -2.13 -16.81 -13.54
C LEU A 500 -1.64 -16.08 -14.79
N GLU A 501 -2.51 -15.83 -15.76
CA GLU A 501 -2.21 -15.02 -16.94
C GLU A 501 -1.71 -13.63 -16.54
N LEU A 502 -2.39 -12.97 -15.61
CA LEU A 502 -2.00 -11.64 -15.14
C LEU A 502 -0.65 -11.66 -14.42
N VAL A 503 -0.40 -12.68 -13.58
CA VAL A 503 0.91 -12.89 -12.94
C VAL A 503 2.02 -13.11 -13.98
N ILE A 504 1.79 -13.91 -15.02
CA ILE A 504 2.77 -14.14 -16.09
C ILE A 504 3.09 -12.84 -16.83
N ASN A 505 2.08 -12.03 -17.14
CA ASN A 505 2.28 -10.73 -17.78
C ASN A 505 3.09 -9.79 -16.86
N ALA A 506 2.74 -9.72 -15.57
CA ALA A 506 3.46 -8.92 -14.58
C ALA A 506 4.93 -9.33 -14.42
N ILE A 507 5.23 -10.62 -14.49
CA ILE A 507 6.59 -11.17 -14.51
C ILE A 507 7.32 -10.69 -15.76
N LYS A 508 6.73 -10.84 -16.96
CA LYS A 508 7.36 -10.45 -18.22
C LYS A 508 7.64 -8.96 -18.31
N ASP A 509 6.78 -8.12 -17.73
CA ASP A 509 6.98 -6.68 -17.71
C ASP A 509 8.18 -6.25 -16.85
N ARG A 510 8.45 -6.98 -15.75
CA ARG A 510 9.56 -6.68 -14.82
C ARG A 510 10.85 -7.42 -15.15
N GLN A 511 10.73 -8.62 -15.72
CA GLN A 511 11.83 -9.53 -16.03
C GLN A 511 11.75 -9.98 -17.51
N PRO A 512 11.86 -9.05 -18.48
CA PRO A 512 11.62 -9.34 -19.89
C PRO A 512 12.61 -10.35 -20.51
N ASN A 513 13.80 -10.48 -19.91
CA ASN A 513 14.84 -11.40 -20.36
C ASN A 513 14.81 -12.75 -19.61
N ALA A 514 14.01 -12.88 -18.55
CA ALA A 514 13.96 -14.11 -17.77
C ALA A 514 13.08 -15.14 -18.47
N ARG A 515 13.51 -16.41 -18.45
CA ARG A 515 12.63 -17.51 -18.83
C ARG A 515 11.58 -17.72 -17.76
N VAL A 516 10.34 -17.94 -18.16
CA VAL A 516 9.27 -18.30 -17.22
C VAL A 516 8.98 -19.80 -17.34
N LEU A 517 9.01 -20.50 -16.21
CA LEU A 517 8.64 -21.91 -16.09
C LEU A 517 7.42 -22.05 -15.17
N LEU A 518 6.29 -22.42 -15.74
CA LEU A 518 5.09 -22.81 -15.00
C LEU A 518 5.21 -24.28 -14.58
N LEU A 519 4.98 -24.55 -13.31
CA LEU A 519 4.85 -25.90 -12.80
C LEU A 519 3.38 -26.27 -12.67
N GLY A 520 3.03 -27.51 -13.01
CA GLY A 520 1.75 -28.09 -12.60
C GLY A 520 1.59 -28.06 -11.08
N LEU A 521 0.37 -27.83 -10.61
CA LEU A 521 0.03 -27.95 -9.19
C LEU A 521 0.23 -29.39 -8.74
N LEU A 522 0.79 -29.57 -7.54
CA LEU A 522 0.99 -30.91 -6.99
C LEU A 522 -0.36 -31.59 -6.71
N PRO A 523 -0.44 -32.93 -6.86
CA PRO A 523 -1.65 -33.66 -6.51
C PRO A 523 -1.94 -33.53 -5.00
N LYS A 524 -3.23 -33.48 -4.68
CA LYS A 524 -3.74 -33.32 -3.32
C LYS A 524 -4.79 -34.39 -3.07
N VAL A 525 -4.81 -34.95 -1.86
CA VAL A 525 -5.79 -35.95 -1.43
C VAL A 525 -7.22 -35.53 -1.78
N ASP A 526 -8.00 -36.45 -2.34
CA ASP A 526 -9.39 -36.27 -2.77
C ASP A 526 -9.64 -35.18 -3.82
N LYS A 527 -8.57 -34.63 -4.40
CA LYS A 527 -8.62 -33.55 -5.40
C LYS A 527 -7.80 -33.86 -6.65
N GLU A 528 -7.30 -35.08 -6.80
CA GLU A 528 -6.35 -35.42 -7.88
C GLU A 528 -6.94 -35.20 -9.27
N GLU A 529 -8.22 -35.52 -9.47
CA GLU A 529 -8.90 -35.30 -10.76
C GLU A 529 -8.95 -33.81 -11.13
N ARG A 530 -9.36 -32.96 -10.18
CA ARG A 530 -9.39 -31.52 -10.41
C ARG A 530 -7.99 -30.97 -10.66
N MET A 531 -6.99 -31.40 -9.90
CA MET A 531 -5.60 -30.97 -10.13
C MET A 531 -5.10 -31.38 -11.51
N ARG A 532 -5.43 -32.59 -11.99
CA ARG A 532 -5.08 -33.02 -13.35
C ARG A 532 -5.75 -32.15 -14.42
N ASN A 533 -7.04 -31.87 -14.28
CA ASN A 533 -7.78 -31.04 -15.25
C ASN A 533 -7.25 -29.61 -15.27
N LEU A 534 -7.01 -29.01 -14.10
CA LEU A 534 -6.44 -27.68 -13.98
C LEU A 534 -5.00 -27.64 -14.54
N ASN A 535 -4.17 -28.66 -14.30
CA ASN A 535 -2.82 -28.74 -14.86
C ASN A 535 -2.81 -28.84 -16.40
N GLN A 536 -3.78 -29.52 -17.01
CA GLN A 536 -3.93 -29.50 -18.47
C GLN A 536 -4.22 -28.09 -18.97
N ALA A 537 -5.09 -27.34 -18.28
CA ALA A 537 -5.40 -25.97 -18.63
C ALA A 537 -4.21 -25.02 -18.39
N ILE A 538 -3.44 -25.21 -17.31
CA ILE A 538 -2.20 -24.47 -17.05
C ILE A 538 -1.16 -24.72 -18.15
N ALA A 539 -1.03 -25.97 -18.65
CA ALA A 539 -0.15 -26.28 -19.76
C ALA A 539 -0.58 -25.58 -21.07
N ALA A 540 -1.89 -25.52 -21.33
CA ALA A 540 -2.45 -24.78 -22.46
C ALA A 540 -2.20 -23.27 -22.33
N LEU A 541 -2.36 -22.70 -21.14
CA LEU A 541 -2.03 -21.31 -20.84
C LEU A 541 -0.53 -21.03 -21.03
N ALA A 542 0.35 -21.93 -20.59
CA ALA A 542 1.78 -21.79 -20.79
C ALA A 542 2.13 -21.67 -22.29
N THR A 543 1.51 -22.53 -23.10
CA THR A 543 1.66 -22.53 -24.56
C THR A 543 1.15 -21.23 -25.17
N SER A 544 -0.05 -20.77 -24.81
CA SER A 544 -0.62 -19.52 -25.33
C SER A 544 0.19 -18.28 -24.94
N LYS A 545 0.87 -18.34 -23.79
CA LYS A 545 1.77 -17.29 -23.31
C LYS A 545 3.21 -17.46 -23.73
N ASN A 546 3.55 -18.47 -24.53
CA ASN A 546 4.93 -18.74 -24.94
C ASN A 546 5.89 -18.78 -23.74
N VAL A 547 5.52 -19.56 -22.72
CA VAL A 547 6.34 -19.85 -21.53
C VAL A 547 6.45 -21.36 -21.36
N ASN A 548 7.47 -21.82 -20.65
CA ASN A 548 7.71 -23.25 -20.46
C ASN A 548 6.72 -23.82 -19.42
N TYR A 549 6.33 -25.08 -19.60
CA TYR A 549 5.54 -25.83 -18.64
C TYR A 549 6.21 -27.16 -18.33
N THR A 550 6.14 -27.59 -17.07
CA THR A 550 6.45 -28.98 -16.70
C THR A 550 5.57 -29.46 -15.56
N ASP A 551 5.22 -30.74 -15.57
CA ASP A 551 4.54 -31.40 -14.45
C ASP A 551 5.57 -32.20 -13.64
N ILE A 552 5.88 -31.72 -12.44
CA ILE A 552 6.74 -32.44 -11.50
C ILE A 552 5.95 -33.28 -10.49
N GLY A 553 4.63 -33.09 -10.40
CA GLY A 553 3.76 -33.71 -9.39
C GLY A 553 3.49 -35.19 -9.64
N GLY A 554 3.63 -35.65 -10.87
CA GLY A 554 3.42 -37.07 -11.23
C GLY A 554 4.27 -38.07 -10.43
N VAL A 555 5.45 -37.66 -9.92
CA VAL A 555 6.31 -38.54 -9.09
C VAL A 555 5.77 -38.81 -7.68
N LEU A 556 4.69 -38.11 -7.31
CA LEU A 556 3.99 -38.24 -6.04
C LEU A 556 2.75 -39.14 -6.14
N LEU A 557 2.45 -39.67 -7.33
CA LEU A 557 1.32 -40.55 -7.57
C LEU A 557 1.71 -42.02 -7.50
N ASP A 558 0.77 -42.85 -7.08
CA ASP A 558 0.84 -44.30 -7.21
C ASP A 558 0.39 -44.79 -8.60
N LYS A 559 0.34 -46.11 -8.77
CA LYS A 559 -0.09 -46.76 -10.02
C LYS A 559 -1.55 -46.47 -10.39
N ASP A 560 -2.39 -46.11 -9.43
CA ASP A 560 -3.82 -45.86 -9.58
C ASP A 560 -4.12 -44.36 -9.79
N GLN A 561 -3.07 -43.55 -10.02
CA GLN A 561 -3.16 -42.09 -10.22
C GLN A 561 -3.74 -41.36 -8.99
N LYS A 562 -3.51 -41.92 -7.81
CA LYS A 562 -3.80 -41.33 -6.50
C LYS A 562 -2.51 -40.93 -5.80
N ILE A 563 -2.60 -40.06 -4.80
CA ILE A 563 -1.41 -39.68 -4.04
C ILE A 563 -0.80 -40.91 -3.35
N ASP A 564 0.52 -41.08 -3.45
CA ASP A 564 1.24 -42.00 -2.56
C ASP A 564 1.34 -41.33 -1.19
N ALA A 565 0.43 -41.68 -0.29
CA ALA A 565 0.33 -41.10 1.04
C ALA A 565 1.66 -41.17 1.83
N SER A 566 2.57 -42.11 1.51
CA SER A 566 3.87 -42.22 2.16
C SER A 566 4.83 -41.06 1.81
N LEU A 567 4.50 -40.24 0.82
CA LEU A 567 5.28 -39.08 0.35
C LEU A 567 4.76 -37.74 0.89
N PHE A 568 3.67 -37.74 1.66
CA PHE A 568 3.04 -36.53 2.22
C PHE A 568 3.05 -36.56 3.76
N SER A 569 2.86 -35.40 4.39
CA SER A 569 2.60 -35.29 5.83
C SER A 569 1.10 -35.22 6.15
N ASP A 570 0.30 -34.61 5.28
CA ASP A 570 -1.12 -34.30 5.50
C ASP A 570 -1.99 -34.45 4.23
N GLY A 571 -1.45 -35.06 3.17
CA GLY A 571 -2.13 -35.20 1.88
C GLY A 571 -2.08 -33.95 0.99
N LEU A 572 -1.37 -32.89 1.41
CA LEU A 572 -1.09 -31.68 0.61
C LEU A 572 0.41 -31.36 0.57
N HIS A 573 1.07 -31.36 1.72
CA HIS A 573 2.49 -31.02 1.85
C HIS A 573 3.35 -32.28 1.71
N PRO A 574 4.31 -32.29 0.76
CA PRO A 574 5.29 -33.37 0.68
C PRO A 574 6.09 -33.49 1.99
N ASN A 575 6.41 -34.71 2.39
CA ASN A 575 7.41 -34.96 3.44
C ASN A 575 8.82 -35.03 2.82
N ALA A 576 9.84 -35.28 3.63
CA ALA A 576 11.22 -35.33 3.16
C ALA A 576 11.45 -36.32 2.00
N LYS A 577 10.74 -37.47 1.95
CA LYS A 577 10.82 -38.42 0.82
C LYS A 577 10.19 -37.83 -0.44
N GLY A 578 9.01 -37.20 -0.30
CA GLY A 578 8.32 -36.51 -1.40
C GLY A 578 9.19 -35.39 -2.00
N TYR A 579 9.73 -34.51 -1.15
CA TYR A 579 10.61 -33.43 -1.59
C TYR A 579 11.90 -33.94 -2.27
N ARG A 580 12.50 -35.05 -1.82
CA ARG A 580 13.65 -35.65 -2.51
C ARG A 580 13.32 -36.16 -3.92
N LYS A 581 12.09 -36.62 -4.17
CA LYS A 581 11.64 -36.96 -5.53
C LYS A 581 11.43 -35.70 -6.37
N LEU A 582 10.70 -34.72 -5.83
CA LEU A 582 10.43 -33.45 -6.51
C LEU A 582 11.72 -32.71 -6.89
N GLY A 583 12.68 -32.62 -5.97
CA GLY A 583 13.91 -31.86 -6.17
C GLY A 583 14.74 -32.37 -7.35
N LYS A 584 14.78 -33.68 -7.55
CA LYS A 584 15.49 -34.29 -8.70
C LYS A 584 14.85 -33.91 -10.03
N ILE A 585 13.53 -33.97 -10.12
CA ILE A 585 12.80 -33.61 -11.34
C ILE A 585 12.88 -32.12 -11.60
N LEU A 586 12.70 -31.30 -10.56
CA LEU A 586 12.81 -29.85 -10.69
C LEU A 586 14.21 -29.42 -11.13
N LYS A 587 15.29 -30.02 -10.59
CA LYS A 587 16.67 -29.72 -11.03
C LYS A 587 16.83 -29.97 -12.55
N LEU A 588 16.29 -31.07 -13.06
CA LEU A 588 16.33 -31.37 -14.50
C LEU A 588 15.55 -30.33 -15.31
N ALA A 589 14.32 -29.97 -14.90
CA ALA A 589 13.50 -28.97 -15.59
C ALA A 589 14.16 -27.56 -15.61
N LEU A 590 14.88 -27.19 -14.55
CA LEU A 590 15.63 -25.93 -14.51
C LEU A 590 16.85 -25.94 -15.46
N HIS A 591 17.46 -27.11 -15.68
CA HIS A 591 18.56 -27.27 -16.64
C HIS A 591 18.09 -27.40 -18.09
N GLU A 592 16.99 -28.08 -18.37
CA GLU A 592 16.47 -28.25 -19.74
C GLU A 592 16.01 -26.94 -20.36
N GLY A 593 15.57 -25.98 -19.52
CA GLY A 593 15.34 -24.62 -19.97
C GLY A 593 16.62 -23.85 -20.33
N ALA A 594 17.83 -24.35 -19.98
CA ALA A 594 19.12 -23.63 -20.06
C ALA A 594 19.73 -23.50 -21.46
N ASN A 595 19.22 -24.23 -22.46
CA ASN A 595 19.78 -24.31 -23.82
C ASN A 595 18.93 -23.60 -24.87
#